data_AF-A0A1U7ISW3-F1
#
_entry.id   AF-A0A1U7ISW3-F1
#
_cell.length_a   1.000
_cell.length_b   1.000
_cell.length_c   1.000
_cell.angle_alpha   90.00
_cell.angle_beta   90.00
_cell.angle_gamma   90.00
#
_symmetry.space_group_name_H-M   'P 1'
#
loop_
_entity.id
_entity.type
_entity.pdbx_description
1 polymer ?
#
loop_
_entity_poly.entity_id
_entity_poly.type
_entity_poly.pdbx_seq_one_letter_code
_entity_poly.pdbx_strand_id
1 'polypeptide(L)'
;MDSAKTLKRVTLTKTLYAFGNSQRPRPPRQNIDIAVENDAVKPTKPPTGASTFGDIQYAPLTGHYHRLDRGTKLPEGLDVVADGRDVGGTHLPTHHTICPNREMPFSEFVEKFLSSGWVYSGKKELS
;
A
#
# COMPACT_ATOMS: atom_id res chain seq x y z
N MET A 1 21.91 -8.77 -25.49
CA MET A 1 21.77 -9.59 -24.26
C MET A 1 20.93 -8.76 -23.30
N ASP A 2 19.61 -8.76 -23.50
CA ASP A 2 18.71 -8.07 -22.58
C ASP A 2 18.44 -9.00 -21.40
N SER A 3 19.10 -8.73 -20.28
CA SER A 3 18.77 -9.35 -19.01
C SER A 3 17.31 -9.04 -18.71
N ALA A 4 16.44 -10.02 -18.90
CA ALA A 4 15.11 -10.03 -18.36
C ALA A 4 15.22 -9.74 -16.85
N LYS A 5 14.97 -8.49 -16.47
CA LYS A 5 14.80 -8.11 -15.06
C LYS A 5 13.61 -8.92 -14.60
N THR A 6 13.85 -10.03 -13.90
CA THR A 6 12.81 -10.84 -13.29
C THR A 6 11.95 -9.92 -12.44
N LEU A 7 10.74 -9.63 -12.91
CA LEU A 7 9.82 -8.74 -12.23
C LEU A 7 9.42 -9.39 -10.91
N LYS A 8 9.96 -8.86 -9.82
CA LYS A 8 9.80 -9.42 -8.47
C LYS A 8 8.36 -9.20 -8.03
N ARG A 9 7.58 -10.27 -7.92
CA ARG A 9 6.30 -10.26 -7.21
C ARG A 9 6.57 -10.31 -5.71
N VAL A 10 5.94 -9.39 -4.99
CA VAL A 10 6.03 -9.31 -3.52
C VAL A 10 4.95 -10.20 -2.92
N THR A 11 5.35 -11.03 -1.96
CA THR A 11 4.42 -11.78 -1.11
C THR A 11 4.38 -11.12 0.26
N LEU A 12 3.19 -10.78 0.74
CA LEU A 12 3.04 -10.10 2.03
C LEU A 12 3.52 -11.00 3.17
N THR A 13 4.47 -10.49 3.95
CA THR A 13 5.00 -11.18 5.14
C THR A 13 4.14 -10.94 6.38
N LYS A 14 3.10 -10.11 6.31
CA LYS A 14 2.09 -9.89 7.35
C LYS A 14 0.79 -9.39 6.74
N THR A 15 -0.29 -9.49 7.50
CA THR A 15 -1.57 -8.87 7.13
C THR A 15 -1.42 -7.36 7.18
N LEU A 16 -1.99 -6.66 6.20
CA LEU A 16 -2.00 -5.21 6.11
C LEU A 16 -3.44 -4.70 6.07
N TYR A 17 -3.70 -3.57 6.70
CA TYR A 17 -5.00 -2.92 6.77
C TYR A 17 -4.97 -1.56 6.07
N ALA A 18 -5.98 -1.29 5.24
CA ALA A 18 -6.19 0.00 4.58
C ALA A 18 -7.61 0.51 4.81
N PHE A 19 -7.76 1.83 4.93
CA PHE A 19 -9.05 2.48 5.17
C PHE A 19 -9.71 2.94 3.87
N GLY A 20 -11.03 3.01 3.87
CA GLY A 20 -11.83 3.43 2.72
C GLY A 20 -13.31 3.53 3.05
N ASN A 21 -14.14 2.99 2.18
CA ASN A 21 -15.58 2.88 2.40
C ASN A 21 -16.00 1.41 2.57
N SER A 22 -17.30 1.14 2.68
CA SER A 22 -17.83 -0.22 2.87
C SER A 22 -17.54 -1.19 1.71
N GLN A 23 -17.14 -0.69 0.54
CA GLN A 23 -16.91 -1.50 -0.66
C GLN A 23 -15.42 -1.78 -0.91
N ARG A 24 -14.54 -0.81 -0.67
CA ARG A 24 -13.10 -0.93 -0.97
C ARG A 24 -12.23 0.05 -0.18
N PRO A 25 -10.91 -0.18 -0.10
CA PRO A 25 -9.97 0.84 0.36
C PRO A 25 -10.07 2.12 -0.48
N ARG A 26 -9.69 3.24 0.10
CA ARG A 26 -9.58 4.51 -0.61
C ARG A 26 -8.42 4.41 -1.62
N PRO A 27 -8.63 4.78 -2.90
CA PRO A 27 -7.54 4.90 -3.85
C PRO A 27 -6.47 5.90 -3.36
N PRO A 28 -5.18 5.65 -3.59
CA PRO A 28 -4.12 6.63 -3.36
C PRO A 28 -4.38 7.91 -4.14
N ARG A 29 -4.21 9.07 -3.51
CA ARG A 29 -4.37 10.39 -4.12
C ARG A 29 -3.06 10.86 -4.73
N GLN A 30 -3.16 11.33 -5.96
CA GLN A 30 -2.08 12.01 -6.66
C GLN A 30 -1.56 13.21 -5.86
N ASN A 31 -0.23 13.28 -5.70
CA ASN A 31 0.52 14.35 -5.02
C ASN A 31 0.16 14.58 -3.55
N ILE A 32 -0.55 13.63 -2.92
CA ILE A 32 -0.82 13.63 -1.48
C ILE A 32 -0.30 12.33 -0.86
N ASP A 33 -0.74 11.19 -1.40
CA ASP A 33 -0.30 9.88 -0.92
C ASP A 33 0.89 9.37 -1.76
N ILE A 34 0.85 9.61 -3.09
CA ILE A 34 1.88 9.18 -4.04
C ILE A 34 2.38 10.34 -4.90
N ALA A 35 3.70 10.42 -5.11
CA ALA A 35 4.30 11.40 -6.01
C ALA A 35 4.04 11.01 -7.47
N VAL A 36 3.48 11.93 -8.26
CA VAL A 36 3.18 11.72 -9.68
C VAL A 36 3.91 12.79 -10.51
N GLU A 37 4.66 12.34 -11.51
CA GLU A 37 5.39 13.19 -12.45
C GLU A 37 5.05 12.73 -13.87
N ASN A 38 4.57 13.64 -14.73
CA ASN A 38 4.14 13.32 -16.10
C ASN A 38 3.16 12.13 -16.19
N ASP A 39 2.14 12.13 -15.32
CA ASP A 39 1.14 11.04 -15.17
C ASP A 39 1.71 9.66 -14.81
N ALA A 40 2.99 9.58 -14.46
CA ALA A 40 3.66 8.37 -14.05
C ALA A 40 4.03 8.40 -12.56
N VAL A 41 4.09 7.23 -11.97
CA VAL A 41 4.63 6.98 -10.63
C VAL A 41 5.88 6.12 -10.76
N LYS A 42 6.86 6.35 -9.90
CA LYS A 42 8.12 5.61 -9.85
C LYS A 42 8.55 5.38 -8.40
N PRO A 43 9.45 4.43 -8.11
CA PRO A 43 9.96 4.24 -6.76
C PRO A 43 10.61 5.52 -6.21
N THR A 44 10.30 5.86 -4.96
CA THR A 44 10.88 7.03 -4.26
C THR A 44 11.59 6.63 -2.97
N LYS A 45 12.46 7.50 -2.46
CA LYS A 45 13.05 7.40 -1.12
C LYS A 45 12.95 8.77 -0.42
N PRO A 46 12.19 8.90 0.68
CA PRO A 46 11.31 7.90 1.30
C PRO A 46 10.19 7.39 0.34
N PRO A 47 9.59 6.22 0.60
CA PRO A 47 8.51 5.69 -0.25
C PRO A 47 7.28 6.61 -0.19
N THR A 48 6.64 6.80 -1.34
CA THR A 48 5.31 7.41 -1.45
C THR A 48 4.35 6.36 -2.03
N GLY A 49 3.10 6.38 -1.60
CA GLY A 49 2.15 5.32 -1.93
C GLY A 49 0.98 5.22 -0.95
N ALA A 50 0.30 4.09 -0.98
CA ALA A 50 -0.85 3.84 -0.12
C ALA A 50 -0.39 3.50 1.30
N SER A 51 -0.81 4.31 2.28
CA SER A 51 -0.63 3.99 3.70
C SER A 51 -1.44 2.77 4.11
N THR A 52 -0.77 1.84 4.80
CA THR A 52 -1.36 0.65 5.40
C THR A 52 -0.77 0.43 6.79
N PHE A 53 -1.43 -0.41 7.59
CA PHE A 53 -0.98 -0.75 8.94
C PHE A 53 -0.94 -2.26 9.13
N GLY A 54 0.07 -2.76 9.86
CA GLY A 54 0.15 -4.17 10.24
C GLY A 54 -0.81 -4.55 11.38
N ASP A 55 -1.27 -3.56 12.13
CA ASP A 55 -2.25 -3.72 13.21
C ASP A 55 -3.20 -2.52 13.22
N ILE A 56 -4.50 -2.83 13.20
CA ILE A 56 -5.58 -1.85 13.14
C ILE A 56 -5.65 -0.95 14.39
N GLN A 57 -5.15 -1.41 15.54
CA GLN A 57 -5.14 -0.64 16.78
C GLN A 57 -4.20 0.57 16.68
N TYR A 58 -3.08 0.44 15.96
CA TYR A 58 -2.11 1.52 15.75
C TYR A 58 -2.49 2.49 14.62
N ALA A 59 -3.46 2.14 13.78
CA ALA A 59 -3.94 3.04 12.74
C ALA A 59 -4.66 4.27 13.37
N PRO A 60 -4.29 5.51 13.04
CA PRO A 60 -4.87 6.72 13.65
C PRO A 60 -6.24 7.10 13.06
N LEU A 61 -6.84 6.20 12.28
CA LEU A 61 -8.05 6.45 11.51
C LEU A 61 -9.23 5.68 12.10
N THR A 62 -10.42 6.23 11.89
CA THR A 62 -11.71 5.56 12.09
C THR A 62 -12.38 5.34 10.74
N GLY A 63 -13.46 4.56 10.72
CA GLY A 63 -14.22 4.24 9.51
C GLY A 63 -13.96 2.83 8.97
N HIS A 64 -14.41 2.60 7.74
CA HIS A 64 -14.36 1.29 7.11
C HIS A 64 -12.92 0.90 6.75
N TYR A 65 -12.57 -0.35 7.02
CA TYR A 65 -11.25 -0.86 6.72
C TYR A 65 -11.31 -2.26 6.09
N HIS A 66 -10.26 -2.53 5.32
CA HIS A 66 -10.07 -3.72 4.52
C HIS A 66 -8.70 -4.28 4.83
N ARG A 67 -8.53 -5.59 4.65
CA ARG A 67 -7.26 -6.26 4.85
C ARG A 67 -6.76 -6.95 3.59
N LEU A 68 -5.43 -7.02 3.46
CA LEU A 68 -4.74 -8.01 2.65
C LEU A 68 -4.12 -9.02 3.59
N ASP A 69 -4.44 -10.29 3.42
CA ASP A 69 -3.95 -11.35 4.30
C ASP A 69 -2.46 -11.62 4.05
N ARG A 70 -1.74 -12.03 5.11
CA ARG A 70 -0.38 -12.58 4.98
C ARG A 70 -0.36 -13.68 3.92
N GLY A 71 0.67 -13.67 3.06
CA GLY A 71 0.79 -14.62 1.96
C GLY A 71 0.15 -14.15 0.66
N THR A 72 -0.59 -13.03 0.66
CA THR A 72 -1.09 -12.41 -0.57
C THR A 72 0.06 -12.05 -1.49
N LYS A 73 -0.02 -12.48 -2.74
CA LYS A 73 0.90 -12.08 -3.81
C LYS A 73 0.40 -10.80 -4.44
N LEU A 74 1.13 -9.70 -4.26
CA LEU A 74 0.75 -8.43 -4.87
C LEU A 74 0.90 -8.48 -6.39
N PRO A 75 0.05 -7.72 -7.12
CA PRO A 75 0.26 -7.45 -8.53
C PRO A 75 1.68 -6.96 -8.79
N GLU A 76 2.22 -7.44 -9.91
CA GLU A 76 3.54 -7.03 -10.35
C GLU A 76 3.59 -5.52 -10.58
N GLY A 77 4.67 -4.88 -10.14
CA GLY A 77 4.82 -3.43 -10.14
C GLY A 77 4.65 -2.79 -8.76
N LEU A 78 4.09 -3.52 -7.79
CA LEU A 78 3.93 -3.06 -6.41
C LEU A 78 5.03 -3.61 -5.49
N ASP A 79 5.42 -2.80 -4.52
CA ASP A 79 6.22 -3.18 -3.34
C ASP A 79 5.49 -2.80 -2.05
N VAL A 80 6.00 -3.31 -0.93
CA VAL A 80 5.62 -2.88 0.41
C VAL A 80 6.87 -2.56 1.21
N VAL A 81 6.93 -1.33 1.72
CA VAL A 81 8.02 -0.89 2.59
C VAL A 81 7.48 -0.68 4.00
N ALA A 82 8.10 -1.33 4.98
CA ALA A 82 7.86 -1.04 6.38
C ALA A 82 8.59 0.24 6.77
N ASP A 83 7.85 1.25 7.22
CA ASP A 83 8.35 2.61 7.48
C ASP A 83 7.73 3.22 8.76
N GLY A 84 7.13 2.37 9.60
CA GLY A 84 6.72 2.70 10.96
C GLY A 84 7.89 2.81 11.96
N ARG A 85 7.66 3.52 13.07
CA ARG A 85 8.64 3.72 14.16
C ARG A 85 9.14 2.42 14.79
N ASP A 86 8.36 1.35 14.76
CA ASP A 86 8.72 0.02 15.25
C ASP A 86 9.87 -0.63 14.44
N VAL A 87 10.11 -0.15 13.22
CA VAL A 87 11.24 -0.59 12.36
C VAL A 87 12.23 0.53 12.06
N GLY A 88 12.20 1.62 12.85
CA GLY A 88 13.12 2.75 12.70
C GLY A 88 12.70 3.82 11.66
N GLY A 89 11.46 3.75 11.16
CA GLY A 89 10.88 4.79 10.31
C GLY A 89 10.28 5.96 11.09
N THR A 90 9.67 6.92 10.39
CA THR A 90 9.08 8.13 10.98
C THR A 90 7.56 8.03 11.18
N HIS A 91 6.90 7.05 10.54
CA HIS A 91 5.45 6.89 10.63
C HIS A 91 5.02 6.16 11.92
N LEU A 92 3.72 6.15 12.21
CA LEU A 92 3.19 5.44 13.38
C LEU A 92 3.59 3.96 13.39
N PRO A 93 3.64 3.31 14.58
CA PRO A 93 4.00 1.90 14.66
C PRO A 93 3.15 1.03 13.72
N THR A 94 3.78 0.02 13.14
CA THR A 94 3.22 -0.92 12.16
C THR A 94 2.85 -0.30 10.81
N HIS A 95 3.16 0.97 10.55
CA HIS A 95 2.91 1.58 9.24
C HIS A 95 3.75 0.90 8.15
N HIS A 96 3.10 0.66 7.02
CA HIS A 96 3.71 0.19 5.79
C HIS A 96 3.15 1.00 4.62
N THR A 97 4.00 1.30 3.64
CA THR A 97 3.60 1.95 2.40
C THR A 97 3.58 0.93 1.26
N ILE A 98 2.43 0.74 0.61
CA ILE A 98 2.36 0.04 -0.69
C ILE A 98 2.74 1.05 -1.78
N CYS A 99 3.84 0.83 -2.48
CA CYS A 99 4.44 1.79 -3.41
C CYS A 99 4.80 1.13 -4.76
N PRO A 100 5.05 1.90 -5.83
CA PRO A 100 5.56 1.34 -7.08
C PRO A 100 6.99 0.81 -6.92
N ASN A 101 7.31 -0.31 -7.56
CA ASN A 101 8.66 -0.88 -7.65
C ASN A 101 9.33 -0.66 -9.02
N ARG A 102 8.57 -0.11 -9.97
CA ARG A 102 8.99 0.34 -11.30
C ARG A 102 8.16 1.54 -11.72
N GLU A 103 8.61 2.22 -12.77
CA GLU A 103 7.78 3.26 -13.39
C GLU A 103 6.52 2.65 -14.03
N MET A 104 5.39 3.31 -13.85
CA MET A 104 4.10 2.99 -14.49
C MET A 104 3.16 4.20 -14.49
N PRO A 105 2.13 4.24 -15.34
CA PRO A 105 1.06 5.23 -15.23
C PRO A 105 0.42 5.22 -13.83
N PHE A 106 0.06 6.40 -13.32
CA PHE A 106 -0.64 6.52 -12.03
C PHE A 106 -1.93 5.69 -11.98
N SER A 107 -2.68 5.65 -13.09
CA SER A 107 -3.89 4.83 -13.21
C SER A 107 -3.61 3.33 -13.08
N GLU A 108 -2.53 2.83 -13.68
CA GLU A 108 -2.10 1.43 -13.55
C GLU A 108 -1.77 1.10 -12.08
N PHE A 109 -1.09 2.00 -11.37
CA PHE A 109 -0.79 1.82 -9.95
C PHE A 109 -2.07 1.72 -9.11
N VAL A 110 -3.03 2.62 -9.34
CA VAL A 110 -4.32 2.62 -8.63
C VAL A 110 -5.10 1.34 -8.90
N GLU A 111 -5.16 0.89 -10.16
CA GLU A 111 -5.83 -0.36 -10.53
C GLU A 111 -5.21 -1.55 -9.81
N LYS A 112 -3.88 -1.69 -9.88
CA LYS A 112 -3.14 -2.77 -9.19
C LYS A 112 -3.35 -2.73 -7.68
N PHE A 113 -3.31 -1.55 -7.07
CA PHE A 113 -3.58 -1.41 -5.64
C PHE A 113 -4.99 -1.93 -5.31
N LEU A 114 -6.03 -1.48 -6.02
CA LEU A 114 -7.41 -1.88 -5.75
C LEU A 114 -7.67 -3.36 -6.08
N SER A 115 -6.94 -3.94 -7.03
CA SER A 115 -7.06 -5.35 -7.43
C SER A 115 -6.19 -6.31 -6.61
N SER A 116 -5.56 -5.85 -5.52
CA SER A 116 -4.61 -6.65 -4.73
C SER A 116 -5.27 -7.76 -3.88
N GLY A 117 -6.60 -7.92 -3.93
CA GLY A 117 -7.33 -8.95 -3.18
C GLY A 117 -7.85 -8.47 -1.82
N TRP A 118 -8.22 -7.20 -1.71
CA TRP A 118 -8.75 -6.63 -0.47
C TRP A 118 -10.01 -7.33 0.01
N VAL A 119 -10.04 -7.64 1.30
CA VAL A 119 -11.20 -8.22 1.99
C VAL A 119 -11.73 -7.20 3.00
N TYR A 120 -13.02 -6.89 2.94
CA TYR A 120 -13.67 -6.03 3.93
C TYR A 120 -13.54 -6.66 5.33
N SER A 121 -13.06 -5.88 6.29
CA SER A 121 -12.74 -6.38 7.63
C SER A 121 -13.52 -5.70 8.75
N GLY A 122 -14.25 -4.61 8.46
CA GLY A 122 -15.17 -3.98 9.40
C GLY A 122 -15.11 -2.46 9.37
N LYS A 123 -15.62 -1.85 10.44
CA LYS A 123 -15.58 -0.41 10.69
C LYS A 123 -14.95 -0.17 12.07
N LYS A 124 -13.90 0.65 12.13
CA LYS A 124 -13.25 1.08 13.37
C LYS A 124 -13.95 2.33 13.88
N GLU A 125 -14.43 2.29 15.10
CA GLU A 125 -15.02 3.45 15.78
C GLU A 125 -14.00 4.07 16.75
N LEU A 126 -14.29 5.29 17.21
CA LEU A 126 -13.56 5.86 18.34
C LEU A 126 -13.92 5.05 19.59
N SER A 127 -12.91 4.47 20.23
CA SER A 127 -13.02 3.87 21.56
C SER A 127 -13.01 4.93 22.64
#